data_AF-A0AAW2ZM90-F1
#
_entry.id   AF-A0AAW2ZM90-F1
#
_cell.length_a   1.000
_cell.length_b   1.000
_cell.length_c   1.000
_cell.angle_alpha   90.00
_cell.angle_beta   90.00
_cell.angle_gamma   90.00
#
_symmetry.space_group_name_H-M   'P 1'
#
loop_
_entity.id
_entity.type
_entity.pdbx_description
1 polymer ?
#
loop_
_entity_poly.entity_id
_entity_poly.type
_entity_poly.pdbx_seq_one_letter_code
_entity_poly.pdbx_strand_id
1 'polypeptide(L)'
;MGNKEGRKEPSVGYNFHYLKPLYQNAQINTKPRVSNLKVPDENAICYLLEDVLTNEECKYYIEQSELLGYETLNKEYPKEYRDNDRVLVKSFDLAEQLYNKVFKSNVQFFDDLRRSEIKPFGFKNEGIWVPTNLNEVIKFAKYQPGAKFRPHMDNCVAKGPDDRSIFTVIIYLNNDFEGGGTKFHQRPKGELPFIDDSTQDSTSSSNIKPEAGSVLLFNHDVLHEGLQVIKGTKYIMKCELMFKRVTTSGSILCESDLSSFLKSSVLYSNAHHLEVNGDLYSSTMEYLEALNIQVNHSSSIDSHSYPEDNIMSLPSEVILIIMSFASIDVLLNCSKVNRKLNYYSCESSIWRKLYLQDFGLLPDHITNKNWYSNYRDRHRASKNQGVPIVVLGTFYSSIGWSHCLEPLRKIESVSVNFDHPHFFDAATFAVGEKAYDSNVPGIYIQSHGVIRARKELTFWSNEYYRPHLHLVALDHELTGNVHKAYHQSEIKISFS
;
A
#
# COMPACT_ATOMS: atom_id res chain seq x y z
N MET A 1 -36.67 -31.96 -18.86
CA MET A 1 -37.10 -30.55 -18.87
C MET A 1 -36.43 -29.85 -17.70
N GLY A 2 -35.68 -28.79 -17.96
CA GLY A 2 -35.00 -28.01 -16.92
C GLY A 2 -33.71 -27.37 -17.41
N ASN A 3 -33.80 -26.56 -18.47
CA ASN A 3 -32.72 -25.65 -18.86
C ASN A 3 -32.47 -24.68 -17.70
N LYS A 4 -31.29 -24.76 -17.08
CA LYS A 4 -30.74 -23.65 -16.30
C LYS A 4 -29.94 -22.79 -17.27
N GLU A 5 -30.62 -21.87 -17.93
CA GLU A 5 -29.98 -20.73 -18.57
C GLU A 5 -29.25 -19.94 -17.48
N GLY A 6 -27.92 -19.93 -17.56
CA GLY A 6 -27.08 -19.07 -16.76
C GLY A 6 -27.43 -17.61 -17.10
N ARG A 7 -28.00 -16.89 -16.12
CA ARG A 7 -28.06 -15.43 -16.16
C ARG A 7 -26.63 -14.92 -16.21
N LYS A 8 -26.19 -14.49 -17.39
CA LYS A 8 -25.03 -13.60 -17.51
C LYS A 8 -25.45 -12.28 -16.89
N GLU A 9 -24.83 -11.91 -15.78
CA GLU A 9 -24.83 -10.53 -15.32
C GLU A 9 -24.28 -9.65 -16.45
N PRO A 10 -24.92 -8.51 -16.77
CA PRO A 10 -24.38 -7.59 -17.76
C PRO A 10 -23.20 -6.86 -17.13
N SER A 11 -21.99 -7.39 -17.29
CA SER A 11 -20.79 -6.57 -17.13
C SER A 11 -20.86 -5.49 -18.22
N VAL A 12 -20.98 -4.21 -17.82
CA VAL A 12 -20.77 -3.07 -18.72
C VAL A 12 -19.31 -3.15 -19.16
N GLY A 13 -19.04 -3.88 -20.25
CA GLY A 13 -17.70 -4.07 -20.76
C GLY A 13 -17.25 -2.81 -21.48
N TYR A 14 -16.16 -2.20 -21.02
CA TYR A 14 -15.50 -1.14 -21.78
C TYR A 14 -15.07 -1.67 -23.15
N ASN A 15 -15.32 -0.89 -24.20
CA ASN A 15 -14.85 -1.21 -25.54
C ASN A 15 -13.38 -0.79 -25.68
N PHE A 16 -12.46 -1.75 -25.57
CA PHE A 16 -11.03 -1.50 -25.72
C PHE A 16 -10.59 -1.72 -27.16
N HIS A 17 -9.96 -0.70 -27.72
CA HIS A 17 -9.27 -0.79 -29.00
C HIS A 17 -7.79 -1.13 -28.79
N TYR A 18 -7.14 -1.57 -29.87
CA TYR A 18 -5.69 -1.69 -29.91
C TYR A 18 -5.15 -0.66 -30.89
N LEU A 19 -4.07 0.03 -30.51
CA LEU A 19 -3.37 1.00 -31.35
C LEU A 19 -1.88 0.67 -31.33
N LYS A 20 -1.31 0.52 -32.52
CA LYS A 20 0.12 0.26 -32.68
C LYS A 20 0.90 1.58 -32.62
N PRO A 21 2.00 1.66 -31.85
CA PRO A 21 2.84 2.84 -31.83
C PRO A 21 3.44 3.14 -33.21
N LEU A 22 3.70 4.43 -33.48
CA LEU A 22 4.44 4.84 -34.67
C LEU A 22 5.93 4.53 -34.47
N TYR A 23 6.46 3.60 -35.26
CA TYR A 23 7.91 3.31 -35.28
C TYR A 23 8.57 4.11 -36.39
N GLN A 24 9.28 5.18 -36.06
CA GLN A 24 10.10 5.90 -37.03
C GLN A 24 11.49 5.24 -37.16
N ASN A 25 11.96 5.07 -38.39
CA ASN A 25 13.33 4.63 -38.72
C ASN A 25 14.34 5.78 -38.57
N ALA A 26 14.46 6.36 -37.38
CA ALA A 26 15.59 7.18 -36.95
C ALA A 26 15.37 7.53 -35.48
N GLN A 27 16.32 7.16 -34.63
CA GLN A 27 16.38 7.66 -33.26
C GLN A 27 16.65 9.16 -33.29
N ILE A 28 15.59 9.98 -33.27
CA ILE A 28 15.74 11.34 -32.76
C ILE A 28 15.87 11.18 -31.24
N ASN A 29 17.12 10.94 -30.81
CA ASN A 29 17.54 10.88 -29.41
C ASN A 29 17.59 12.31 -28.84
N THR A 30 16.47 13.04 -28.89
CA THR A 30 16.35 14.28 -28.12
C THR A 30 15.84 13.90 -26.75
N LYS A 31 16.74 13.94 -25.77
CA LYS A 31 16.38 13.83 -24.36
C LYS A 31 15.36 14.94 -24.04
N PRO A 32 14.14 14.62 -23.58
CA PRO A 32 13.13 15.62 -23.24
C PRO A 32 13.67 16.62 -22.22
N ARG A 33 13.35 17.89 -22.38
CA ARG A 33 13.65 18.92 -21.38
C ARG A 33 12.64 18.78 -20.25
N VAL A 34 13.11 18.71 -19.01
CA VAL A 34 12.26 18.47 -17.83
C VAL A 34 12.30 19.69 -16.94
N SER A 35 11.13 20.21 -16.64
CA SER A 35 10.93 21.35 -15.74
C SER A 35 10.08 20.93 -14.55
N ASN A 36 10.57 21.16 -13.34
CA ASN A 36 9.77 21.02 -12.12
C ASN A 36 8.85 22.25 -11.99
N LEU A 37 7.55 22.04 -12.05
CA LEU A 37 6.54 23.08 -11.98
C LEU A 37 6.14 23.34 -10.53
N LYS A 38 6.30 24.59 -10.09
CA LYS A 38 5.73 25.05 -8.83
C LYS A 38 4.23 25.24 -9.02
N VAL A 39 3.45 24.37 -8.41
CA VAL A 39 1.99 24.47 -8.34
C VAL A 39 1.56 24.83 -6.92
N PRO A 40 0.30 25.25 -6.69
CA PRO A 40 -0.10 25.82 -5.40
C PRO A 40 0.00 24.84 -4.23
N ASP A 41 -0.33 23.57 -4.46
CA ASP A 41 -0.30 22.54 -3.44
C ASP A 41 1.14 22.14 -3.10
N GLU A 42 1.51 22.26 -1.82
CA GLU A 42 2.84 21.92 -1.30
C GLU A 42 3.15 20.42 -1.40
N ASN A 43 2.12 19.57 -1.46
CA ASN A 43 2.26 18.12 -1.63
C ASN A 43 2.18 17.70 -3.11
N ALA A 44 2.32 18.64 -4.04
CA ALA A 44 2.35 18.32 -5.46
C ALA A 44 3.78 18.14 -5.98
N ILE A 45 4.01 16.98 -6.59
CA ILE A 45 5.09 16.77 -7.53
C ILE A 45 4.49 16.96 -8.92
N CYS A 46 4.96 17.97 -9.64
CA CYS A 46 4.46 18.29 -10.98
C CYS A 46 5.64 18.58 -11.91
N TYR A 47 5.73 17.84 -13.02
CA TYR A 47 6.77 18.00 -14.03
C TYR A 47 6.17 18.23 -15.41
N LEU A 48 6.77 19.15 -16.15
CA LEU A 48 6.53 19.31 -17.58
C LEU A 48 7.75 18.79 -18.34
N LEU A 49 7.51 17.85 -19.25
CA LEU A 49 8.51 17.34 -20.18
C LEU A 49 8.18 17.84 -21.58
N GLU A 50 9.05 18.65 -22.15
CA GLU A 50 8.90 19.19 -23.50
C GLU A 50 9.59 18.27 -24.52
N ASP A 51 9.13 18.33 -25.77
CA ASP A 51 9.76 17.64 -26.90
C ASP A 51 9.77 16.08 -26.77
N VAL A 52 8.72 15.49 -26.16
CA VAL A 52 8.61 14.02 -25.98
C VAL A 52 8.10 13.34 -27.25
N LEU A 53 7.06 13.90 -27.86
CA LEU A 53 6.56 13.46 -29.17
C LEU A 53 6.82 14.53 -30.23
N THR A 54 7.15 14.08 -31.43
CA THR A 54 7.23 14.95 -32.59
C THR A 54 5.82 15.35 -33.07
N ASN A 55 5.74 16.43 -33.85
CA ASN A 55 4.47 16.83 -34.47
C ASN A 55 3.87 15.74 -35.39
N GLU A 56 4.72 14.93 -36.03
CA GLU A 56 4.28 13.80 -36.86
C GLU A 56 3.66 12.68 -36.01
N GLU A 57 4.28 12.34 -34.88
CA GLU A 57 3.73 11.37 -33.93
C GLU A 57 2.40 11.85 -33.36
N CYS A 58 2.33 13.12 -32.95
CA CYS A 58 1.10 13.75 -32.48
C CYS A 58 -0.02 13.65 -33.51
N LYS A 59 0.25 14.02 -34.76
CA LYS A 59 -0.72 13.95 -35.86
C LYS A 59 -1.17 12.51 -36.12
N TYR A 60 -0.23 11.56 -36.17
CA TYR A 60 -0.55 10.13 -36.32
C TYR A 60 -1.52 9.66 -35.23
N TYR A 61 -1.24 9.99 -33.97
CA TYR A 61 -2.08 9.56 -32.85
C TYR A 61 -3.48 10.18 -32.87
N ILE A 62 -3.62 11.43 -33.32
CA ILE A 62 -4.93 12.07 -33.54
C ILE A 62 -5.69 11.36 -34.66
N GLU A 63 -5.05 11.14 -35.82
CA GLU A 63 -5.70 10.47 -36.96
C GLU A 63 -6.14 9.06 -36.60
N GLN A 64 -5.30 8.29 -35.91
CA GLN A 64 -5.66 6.94 -35.46
C GLN A 64 -6.80 6.96 -34.44
N SER A 65 -6.79 7.88 -33.47
CA SER A 65 -7.86 7.94 -32.46
C SER A 65 -9.21 8.37 -33.05
N GLU A 66 -9.22 9.25 -34.05
CA GLU A 66 -10.44 9.58 -34.82
C GLU A 66 -11.01 8.37 -35.54
N LEU A 67 -10.16 7.55 -36.18
CA LEU A 67 -10.59 6.33 -36.89
C LEU A 67 -11.21 5.28 -35.96
N LEU A 68 -10.77 5.23 -34.70
CA LEU A 68 -11.32 4.29 -33.71
C LEU A 68 -12.74 4.68 -33.26
N GLY A 69 -13.13 5.96 -33.42
CA GLY A 69 -14.46 6.46 -33.09
C GLY A 69 -14.60 6.87 -31.62
N TYR A 70 -14.65 8.18 -31.38
CA TYR A 70 -14.85 8.74 -30.05
C TYR A 70 -16.27 8.53 -29.51
N GLU A 71 -16.37 8.11 -28.25
CA GLU A 71 -17.64 7.98 -27.54
C GLU A 71 -17.78 9.05 -26.45
N THR A 72 -19.00 9.57 -26.30
CA THR A 72 -19.29 10.59 -25.28
C THR A 72 -19.39 9.99 -23.88
N LEU A 73 -18.97 10.74 -22.86
CA LEU A 73 -19.02 10.32 -21.45
C LEU A 73 -20.36 10.59 -20.75
N ASN A 74 -21.40 11.01 -21.47
CA ASN A 74 -22.70 11.38 -20.89
C ASN A 74 -23.44 10.25 -20.15
N LYS A 75 -22.95 9.00 -20.23
CA LYS A 75 -23.47 7.86 -19.47
C LYS A 75 -22.67 7.58 -18.19
N GLU A 76 -21.51 8.18 -18.05
CA GLU A 76 -20.60 8.00 -16.90
C GLU A 76 -20.62 9.24 -16.00
N TYR A 77 -20.75 10.44 -16.57
CA TYR A 77 -20.67 11.70 -15.83
C TYR A 77 -21.73 12.72 -16.29
N PRO A 78 -22.18 13.61 -15.38
CA PRO A 78 -22.90 14.83 -15.77
C PRO A 78 -22.02 15.74 -16.62
N LYS A 79 -22.58 16.33 -17.68
CA LYS A 79 -21.85 17.21 -18.60
C LYS A 79 -21.26 18.44 -17.91
N GLU A 80 -21.96 18.95 -16.90
CA GLU A 80 -21.53 20.12 -16.14
C GLU A 80 -20.26 19.84 -15.33
N TYR A 81 -20.03 18.56 -14.97
CA TYR A 81 -18.87 18.09 -14.26
C TYR A 81 -17.73 17.70 -15.21
N ARG A 82 -18.01 16.85 -16.20
CA ARG A 82 -17.03 16.38 -17.18
C ARG A 82 -17.68 16.22 -18.54
N ASP A 83 -17.16 16.98 -19.49
CA ASP A 83 -17.59 16.94 -20.88
C ASP A 83 -16.36 16.75 -21.75
N ASN A 84 -16.19 15.54 -22.26
CA ASN A 84 -15.22 15.19 -23.29
C ASN A 84 -15.67 13.87 -23.95
N ASP A 85 -15.23 13.65 -25.18
CA ASP A 85 -15.36 12.33 -25.79
C ASP A 85 -14.08 11.52 -25.53
N ARG A 86 -14.19 10.18 -25.49
CA ARG A 86 -13.09 9.28 -25.13
C ARG A 86 -13.03 8.07 -26.04
N VAL A 87 -11.81 7.65 -26.35
CA VAL A 87 -11.49 6.31 -26.85
C VAL A 87 -10.58 5.63 -25.84
N LEU A 88 -10.86 4.36 -25.53
CA LEU A 88 -10.02 3.53 -24.68
C LEU A 88 -9.16 2.60 -25.54
N VAL A 89 -7.85 2.74 -25.46
CA VAL A 89 -6.89 1.86 -26.11
C VAL A 89 -6.20 1.02 -25.04
N LYS A 90 -6.16 -0.30 -25.23
CA LYS A 90 -5.35 -1.21 -24.44
C LYS A 90 -4.17 -1.71 -25.28
N SER A 91 -2.99 -1.09 -25.12
CA SER A 91 -1.80 -1.39 -25.92
C SER A 91 -0.53 -1.36 -25.07
N PHE A 92 0.05 -2.54 -24.87
CA PHE A 92 1.32 -2.69 -24.15
C PHE A 92 2.49 -2.07 -24.93
N ASP A 93 2.50 -2.22 -26.25
CA ASP A 93 3.58 -1.71 -27.11
C ASP A 93 3.63 -0.18 -27.08
N LEU A 94 2.46 0.48 -27.15
CA LEU A 94 2.38 1.93 -27.06
C LEU A 94 2.79 2.43 -25.67
N ALA A 95 2.29 1.79 -24.61
CA ALA A 95 2.65 2.15 -23.24
C ALA A 95 4.16 2.00 -22.99
N GLU A 96 4.78 0.94 -23.51
CA GLU A 96 6.23 0.73 -23.42
C GLU A 96 7.00 1.79 -24.22
N GLN A 97 6.58 2.12 -25.43
CA GLN A 97 7.24 3.16 -26.23
C GLN A 97 7.20 4.52 -25.53
N LEU A 98 6.02 4.91 -25.01
CA LEU A 98 5.85 6.16 -24.26
C LEU A 98 6.68 6.14 -22.98
N TYR A 99 6.71 5.03 -22.24
CA TYR A 99 7.54 4.88 -21.05
C TYR A 99 9.03 5.05 -21.37
N ASN A 100 9.51 4.45 -22.46
CA ASN A 100 10.89 4.58 -22.90
C ASN A 100 11.24 6.03 -23.28
N LYS A 101 10.34 6.73 -24.00
CA LYS A 101 10.50 8.14 -24.38
C LYS A 101 10.50 9.09 -23.20
N VAL A 102 9.64 8.87 -22.20
CA VAL A 102 9.49 9.78 -21.05
C VAL A 102 10.54 9.51 -19.97
N PHE A 103 10.74 8.24 -19.60
CA PHE A 103 11.50 7.89 -18.39
C PHE A 103 12.87 7.29 -18.70
N LYS A 104 12.98 6.34 -19.64
CA LYS A 104 14.29 5.70 -19.93
C LYS A 104 15.26 6.63 -20.68
N SER A 105 14.74 7.54 -21.50
CA SER A 105 15.57 8.55 -22.19
C SER A 105 16.15 9.60 -21.24
N ASN A 106 15.54 9.78 -20.05
CA ASN A 106 15.95 10.74 -19.04
C ASN A 106 16.29 10.06 -17.72
N VAL A 107 17.42 9.35 -17.71
CA VAL A 107 17.89 8.54 -16.56
C VAL A 107 17.95 9.35 -15.27
N GLN A 108 18.44 10.60 -15.30
CA GLN A 108 18.52 11.44 -14.10
C GLN A 108 17.15 11.71 -13.49
N PHE A 109 16.20 12.18 -14.32
CA PHE A 109 14.83 12.44 -13.88
C PHE A 109 14.17 11.17 -13.32
N PHE A 110 14.36 10.04 -13.99
CA PHE A 110 13.80 8.77 -13.55
C PHE A 110 14.41 8.28 -12.24
N ASP A 111 15.73 8.42 -12.06
CA ASP A 111 16.40 8.06 -10.83
C ASP A 111 16.00 8.98 -9.66
N ASP A 112 15.79 10.28 -9.90
CA ASP A 112 15.28 11.21 -8.89
C ASP A 112 13.87 10.83 -8.45
N LEU A 113 13.01 10.43 -9.39
CA LEU A 113 11.68 9.91 -9.09
C LEU A 113 11.72 8.60 -8.29
N ARG A 114 12.68 7.70 -8.58
CA ARG A 114 12.88 6.44 -7.83
C ARG A 114 13.40 6.66 -6.40
N ARG A 115 14.19 7.71 -6.20
CA ARG A 115 14.71 8.08 -4.87
C ARG A 115 13.69 8.83 -4.03
N SER A 116 12.67 9.38 -4.67
CA SER A 116 11.58 10.08 -3.98
C SER A 116 10.82 9.10 -3.07
N GLU A 117 10.56 9.50 -1.83
CA GLU A 117 9.78 8.70 -0.87
C GLU A 117 8.29 8.90 -1.15
N ILE A 118 7.84 8.30 -2.26
CA ILE A 118 6.47 8.37 -2.78
C ILE A 118 5.74 7.04 -2.60
N LYS A 119 4.43 7.13 -2.35
CA LYS A 119 3.52 6.00 -2.21
C LYS A 119 2.16 6.34 -2.83
N PRO A 120 1.30 5.36 -3.14
CA PRO A 120 -0.09 5.64 -3.50
C PRO A 120 -0.78 6.35 -2.33
N PHE A 121 -1.65 7.33 -2.57
CA PHE A 121 -2.45 7.91 -1.50
C PHE A 121 -3.48 6.90 -0.96
N GLY A 122 -4.09 7.20 0.19
CA GLY A 122 -5.17 6.39 0.78
C GLY A 122 -4.70 5.27 1.69
N PHE A 123 -5.29 4.08 1.53
CA PHE A 123 -5.17 2.99 2.49
C PHE A 123 -4.22 1.88 2.03
N LYS A 124 -3.61 1.19 2.99
CA LYS A 124 -2.71 0.05 2.76
C LYS A 124 -1.57 0.41 1.80
N ASN A 125 -1.01 1.59 1.94
CA ASN A 125 -0.02 2.17 1.03
C ASN A 125 1.41 2.16 1.60
N GLU A 126 1.63 1.50 2.74
CA GLU A 126 2.90 1.55 3.46
C GLU A 126 4.05 0.88 2.69
N GLY A 127 5.28 1.18 3.08
CA GLY A 127 6.44 0.56 2.47
C GLY A 127 6.90 1.26 1.20
N ILE A 128 7.81 0.61 0.47
CA ILE A 128 8.56 1.24 -0.61
C ILE A 128 7.93 0.87 -1.95
N TRP A 129 7.62 1.90 -2.72
CA TRP A 129 7.02 1.80 -4.05
C TRP A 129 8.00 2.29 -5.09
N VAL A 130 8.20 1.52 -6.15
CA VAL A 130 9.13 1.85 -7.23
C VAL A 130 8.39 1.93 -8.56
N PRO A 131 8.68 2.93 -9.41
CA PRO A 131 8.04 3.07 -10.71
C PRO A 131 8.47 1.93 -11.63
N THR A 132 7.54 1.43 -12.45
CA THR A 132 7.76 0.21 -13.26
C THR A 132 7.43 0.39 -14.74
N ASN A 133 6.24 0.87 -15.06
CA ASN A 133 5.76 1.02 -16.43
C ASN A 133 4.61 2.05 -16.49
N LEU A 134 4.20 2.44 -17.70
CA LEU A 134 2.91 3.11 -17.90
C LEU A 134 1.78 2.08 -17.97
N ASN A 135 0.60 2.46 -17.52
CA ASN A 135 -0.63 1.67 -17.67
C ASN A 135 -0.92 1.41 -19.16
N GLU A 136 -1.18 0.17 -19.53
CA GLU A 136 -1.51 -0.24 -20.91
C GLU A 136 -2.85 0.31 -21.40
N VAL A 137 -3.72 0.75 -20.48
CA VAL A 137 -4.99 1.41 -20.82
C VAL A 137 -4.75 2.91 -21.00
N ILE A 138 -4.60 3.33 -22.25
CA ILE A 138 -4.38 4.71 -22.67
C ILE A 138 -5.71 5.30 -23.12
N LYS A 139 -6.07 6.42 -22.51
CA LYS A 139 -7.32 7.14 -22.76
C LYS A 139 -7.01 8.28 -23.73
N PHE A 140 -7.54 8.20 -24.94
CA PHE A 140 -7.55 9.35 -25.85
C PHE A 140 -8.77 10.18 -25.52
N ALA A 141 -8.59 11.47 -25.26
CA ALA A 141 -9.70 12.38 -24.96
C ALA A 141 -9.72 13.54 -25.95
N LYS A 142 -10.94 13.88 -26.38
CA LYS A 142 -11.25 14.95 -27.34
C LYS A 142 -12.18 15.95 -26.68
N TYR A 143 -11.79 17.22 -26.69
CA TYR A 143 -12.53 18.32 -26.08
C TYR A 143 -12.95 19.32 -27.17
N GLN A 144 -14.25 19.45 -27.36
CA GLN A 144 -14.86 20.41 -28.27
C GLN A 144 -15.03 21.79 -27.61
N PRO A 145 -15.34 22.86 -28.36
CA PRO A 145 -15.69 24.14 -27.75
C PRO A 145 -16.81 23.99 -26.71
N GLY A 146 -16.60 24.51 -25.50
CA GLY A 146 -17.50 24.34 -24.36
C GLY A 146 -17.13 23.21 -23.40
N ALA A 147 -16.43 22.18 -23.90
CA ALA A 147 -16.04 21.00 -23.15
C ALA A 147 -15.01 21.35 -22.06
N LYS A 148 -15.16 20.75 -20.87
CA LYS A 148 -14.32 21.02 -19.68
C LYS A 148 -14.31 19.81 -18.75
N PHE A 149 -13.41 19.84 -17.77
CA PHE A 149 -13.44 18.89 -16.66
C PHE A 149 -13.20 19.66 -15.35
N ARG A 150 -14.23 19.71 -14.50
CA ARG A 150 -14.23 20.45 -13.24
C ARG A 150 -13.13 19.99 -12.27
N PRO A 151 -12.82 20.80 -11.24
CA PRO A 151 -11.82 20.46 -10.24
C PRO A 151 -12.02 19.05 -9.65
N HIS A 152 -10.98 18.25 -9.69
CA HIS A 152 -10.97 16.88 -9.19
C HIS A 152 -9.55 16.42 -8.81
N MET A 153 -9.49 15.28 -8.14
CA MET A 153 -8.28 14.48 -7.98
C MET A 153 -8.44 13.21 -8.80
N ASP A 154 -7.32 12.60 -9.19
CA ASP A 154 -7.36 11.33 -9.88
C ASP A 154 -7.37 10.18 -8.88
N ASN A 155 -8.02 9.06 -9.24
CA ASN A 155 -8.01 7.87 -8.40
C ASN A 155 -6.85 6.94 -8.82
N CYS A 156 -6.34 6.16 -7.87
CA CYS A 156 -5.33 5.15 -8.15
C CYS A 156 -5.90 4.03 -9.02
N VAL A 157 -5.19 3.68 -10.08
CA VAL A 157 -5.37 2.39 -10.77
C VAL A 157 -4.67 1.32 -9.93
N ALA A 158 -5.41 0.33 -9.45
CA ALA A 158 -4.86 -0.80 -8.71
C ALA A 158 -5.06 -2.10 -9.47
N LYS A 159 -3.96 -2.76 -9.87
CA LYS A 159 -3.98 -4.14 -10.41
C LYS A 159 -3.85 -5.19 -9.32
N GLY A 160 -3.41 -4.77 -8.14
CA GLY A 160 -3.29 -5.58 -6.95
C GLY A 160 -2.93 -4.76 -5.72
N PRO A 161 -2.74 -5.40 -4.56
CA PRO A 161 -2.33 -4.71 -3.33
C PRO A 161 -0.95 -4.07 -3.41
N ASP A 162 -0.10 -4.56 -4.31
CA ASP A 162 1.31 -4.18 -4.48
C ASP A 162 1.60 -3.65 -5.90
N ASP A 163 0.58 -3.35 -6.70
CA ASP A 163 0.70 -2.80 -8.05
C ASP A 163 -0.36 -1.70 -8.25
N ARG A 164 0.07 -0.45 -8.14
CA ARG A 164 -0.80 0.73 -8.09
C ARG A 164 -0.17 1.93 -8.80
N SER A 165 -0.98 2.80 -9.40
CA SER A 165 -0.52 4.07 -9.93
C SER A 165 -0.39 5.15 -8.85
N ILE A 166 0.56 6.07 -9.06
CA ILE A 166 0.77 7.25 -8.21
C ILE A 166 0.67 8.55 -9.02
N PHE A 167 1.06 8.52 -10.29
CA PHE A 167 1.08 9.71 -11.15
C PHE A 167 0.15 9.58 -12.35
N THR A 168 -0.48 10.69 -12.68
CA THR A 168 -1.16 10.92 -13.95
C THR A 168 -0.16 11.44 -14.98
N VAL A 169 -0.24 10.89 -16.19
CA VAL A 169 0.56 11.27 -17.35
C VAL A 169 -0.40 11.78 -18.42
N ILE A 170 -0.39 13.09 -18.68
CA ILE A 170 -1.12 13.72 -19.79
C ILE A 170 -0.14 14.06 -20.89
N ILE A 171 -0.46 13.66 -22.12
CA ILE A 171 0.33 13.99 -23.32
C ILE A 171 -0.55 14.87 -24.21
N TYR A 172 -0.12 16.09 -24.46
CA TYR A 172 -0.84 17.02 -25.31
C TYR A 172 -0.52 16.73 -26.78
N LEU A 173 -1.55 16.59 -27.62
CA LEU A 173 -1.36 16.16 -29.02
C LEU A 173 -1.44 17.31 -30.04
N ASN A 174 -1.98 18.47 -29.66
CA ASN A 174 -2.15 19.57 -30.61
C ASN A 174 -2.12 20.95 -29.93
N ASN A 175 -2.08 21.99 -30.76
CA ASN A 175 -1.95 23.40 -30.35
C ASN A 175 -3.01 24.32 -30.98
N ASP A 176 -3.78 23.82 -31.94
CA ASP A 176 -4.75 24.56 -32.74
C ASP A 176 -6.10 24.74 -32.00
N PHE A 177 -6.05 25.25 -30.77
CA PHE A 177 -7.22 25.61 -29.97
C PHE A 177 -6.94 26.79 -29.02
N GLU A 178 -8.01 27.42 -28.55
CA GLU A 178 -7.97 28.48 -27.52
C GLU A 178 -8.61 27.96 -26.22
N GLY A 179 -8.07 28.33 -25.06
CA GLY A 179 -8.50 27.79 -23.76
C GLY A 179 -7.89 26.42 -23.47
N GLY A 180 -8.61 25.55 -22.75
CA GLY A 180 -8.20 24.14 -22.59
C GLY A 180 -6.99 23.88 -21.68
N GLY A 181 -6.56 24.84 -20.86
CA GLY A 181 -5.45 24.67 -19.91
C GLY A 181 -5.68 23.60 -18.85
N THR A 182 -4.61 23.09 -18.25
CA THR A 182 -4.68 22.28 -17.01
C THR A 182 -4.32 23.18 -15.84
N LYS A 183 -5.29 23.46 -14.97
CA LYS A 183 -5.11 24.38 -13.85
C LYS A 183 -5.04 23.62 -12.53
N PHE A 184 -4.06 23.95 -11.72
CA PHE A 184 -3.85 23.37 -10.39
C PHE A 184 -4.32 24.35 -9.31
N HIS A 185 -4.86 23.80 -8.23
CA HIS A 185 -5.43 24.54 -7.12
C HIS A 185 -4.79 24.12 -5.80
N GLN A 186 -4.83 25.03 -4.82
CA GLN A 186 -4.59 24.66 -3.45
C GLN A 186 -5.75 23.78 -2.96
N ARG A 187 -5.44 22.63 -2.37
CA ARG A 187 -6.48 21.78 -1.79
C ARG A 187 -7.03 22.40 -0.49
N PRO A 188 -8.34 22.65 -0.38
CA PRO A 188 -8.96 23.03 0.89
C PRO A 188 -8.98 21.82 1.84
N LYS A 189 -8.68 22.04 3.12
CA LYS A 189 -8.64 20.95 4.11
C LYS A 189 -10.05 20.52 4.49
N GLY A 190 -10.39 19.26 4.25
CA GLY A 190 -11.64 18.65 4.71
C GLY A 190 -12.88 18.94 3.86
N GLU A 191 -12.74 19.66 2.75
CA GLU A 191 -13.84 19.99 1.84
C GLU A 191 -13.77 19.15 0.55
N LEU A 192 -14.93 18.92 -0.07
CA LEU A 192 -14.99 18.26 -1.37
C LEU A 192 -14.48 19.18 -2.48
N PRO A 193 -13.91 18.64 -3.57
CA PRO A 193 -13.63 19.41 -4.77
C PRO A 193 -14.87 20.17 -5.23
N PHE A 194 -14.71 21.45 -5.56
CA PHE A 194 -15.81 22.37 -5.83
C PHE A 194 -16.67 21.89 -7.01
N ILE A 195 -17.98 21.73 -6.77
CA ILE A 195 -18.96 21.38 -7.80
C ILE A 195 -19.71 22.61 -8.30
N ASP A 196 -19.70 23.71 -7.54
CA ASP A 196 -20.33 24.97 -7.88
C ASP A 196 -19.31 26.07 -8.22
N ASP A 197 -19.77 27.04 -9.01
CA ASP A 197 -18.94 28.18 -9.43
C ASP A 197 -18.86 29.28 -8.33
N SER A 198 -19.30 28.98 -7.09
CA SER A 198 -19.57 29.98 -6.05
C SER A 198 -18.33 30.43 -5.27
N THR A 199 -17.19 29.78 -5.47
CA THR A 199 -15.91 30.15 -4.84
C THR A 199 -14.93 30.71 -5.88
N GLN A 200 -15.30 31.82 -6.50
CA GLN A 200 -14.31 32.77 -6.99
C GLN A 200 -13.73 33.51 -5.79
N ASP A 201 -12.53 33.15 -5.34
CA ASP A 201 -11.43 34.12 -5.22
C ASP A 201 -10.16 33.58 -4.54
N SER A 202 -9.03 34.04 -5.09
CA SER A 202 -7.82 34.43 -4.35
C SER A 202 -6.83 33.40 -3.79
N THR A 203 -6.78 32.16 -4.28
CA THR A 203 -5.59 31.30 -4.06
C THR A 203 -4.75 31.21 -5.33
N SER A 204 -3.43 31.33 -5.16
CA SER A 204 -2.43 31.14 -6.22
C SER A 204 -2.85 29.93 -7.07
N SER A 205 -3.04 30.10 -8.38
CA SER A 205 -3.35 28.99 -9.28
C SER A 205 -2.30 28.96 -10.37
N SER A 206 -1.85 27.75 -10.71
CA SER A 206 -0.86 27.54 -11.78
C SER A 206 -1.60 26.93 -12.97
N ASN A 207 -1.63 27.65 -14.09
CA ASN A 207 -2.28 27.20 -15.32
C ASN A 207 -1.21 26.76 -16.31
N ILE A 208 -1.24 25.49 -16.67
CA ILE A 208 -0.33 24.90 -17.66
C ILE A 208 -1.03 24.93 -19.01
N LYS A 209 -0.43 25.69 -19.93
CA LYS A 209 -0.88 25.75 -21.32
C LYS A 209 -0.45 24.45 -22.03
N PRO A 210 -1.35 23.77 -22.73
CA PRO A 210 -1.02 22.62 -23.55
C PRO A 210 -0.04 23.00 -24.66
N GLU A 211 0.98 22.17 -24.86
CA GLU A 211 1.89 22.26 -26.00
C GLU A 211 2.04 20.88 -26.64
N ALA A 212 1.75 20.76 -27.94
CA ALA A 212 1.79 19.51 -28.69
C ALA A 212 3.14 18.82 -28.51
N GLY A 213 3.09 17.54 -28.14
CA GLY A 213 4.27 16.71 -27.88
C GLY A 213 4.87 16.85 -26.49
N SER A 214 4.36 17.75 -25.65
CA SER A 214 4.74 17.82 -24.24
C SER A 214 3.94 16.84 -23.36
N VAL A 215 4.54 16.46 -22.25
CA VAL A 215 3.98 15.57 -21.22
C VAL A 215 3.90 16.31 -19.90
N LEU A 216 2.72 16.31 -19.29
CA LEU A 216 2.49 16.78 -17.93
C LEU A 216 2.35 15.56 -17.01
N LEU A 217 3.22 15.48 -16.00
CA LEU A 217 3.26 14.42 -15.00
C LEU A 217 2.97 15.01 -13.61
N PHE A 218 1.97 14.49 -12.90
CA PHE A 218 1.66 14.93 -11.54
C PHE A 218 1.04 13.84 -10.68
N ASN A 219 1.22 13.88 -9.35
CA ASN A 219 0.64 12.90 -8.45
C ASN A 219 -0.89 13.01 -8.36
N HIS A 220 -1.56 11.87 -8.17
CA HIS A 220 -3.02 11.76 -8.28
C HIS A 220 -3.81 12.60 -7.26
N ASP A 221 -3.23 12.82 -6.07
CA ASP A 221 -3.84 13.56 -4.96
C ASP A 221 -3.73 15.10 -5.07
N VAL A 222 -3.33 15.62 -6.23
CA VAL A 222 -3.30 17.07 -6.50
C VAL A 222 -4.61 17.52 -7.13
N LEU A 223 -5.22 18.55 -6.54
CA LEU A 223 -6.46 19.15 -7.05
C LEU A 223 -6.20 19.91 -8.36
N HIS A 224 -6.87 19.50 -9.43
CA HIS A 224 -6.69 20.08 -10.76
C HIS A 224 -7.98 20.09 -11.59
N GLU A 225 -8.05 20.97 -12.59
CA GLU A 225 -9.15 21.08 -13.54
C GLU A 225 -8.64 21.17 -15.00
N GLY A 226 -9.47 20.67 -15.93
CA GLY A 226 -9.32 20.92 -17.36
C GLY A 226 -10.19 22.11 -17.75
N LEU A 227 -9.56 23.27 -17.96
CA LEU A 227 -10.25 24.49 -18.35
C LEU A 227 -11.03 24.32 -19.65
N GLN A 228 -12.10 25.09 -19.78
CA GLN A 228 -12.96 25.07 -20.95
C GLN A 228 -12.19 25.39 -22.24
N VAL A 229 -12.47 24.62 -23.30
CA VAL A 229 -12.02 24.95 -24.67
C VAL A 229 -12.94 26.04 -25.23
N ILE A 230 -12.36 27.13 -25.71
CA ILE A 230 -13.09 28.29 -26.23
C ILE A 230 -13.29 28.17 -27.74
N LYS A 231 -12.23 27.78 -28.47
CA LYS A 231 -12.24 27.56 -29.93
C LYS A 231 -11.35 26.40 -30.31
N GLY A 232 -11.64 25.78 -31.46
CA GLY A 232 -10.90 24.61 -31.95
C GLY A 232 -11.24 23.35 -31.16
N THR A 233 -10.43 22.31 -31.33
CA THR A 233 -10.61 21.02 -30.65
C THR A 233 -9.29 20.64 -30.00
N LYS A 234 -9.32 20.27 -28.71
CA LYS A 234 -8.14 19.81 -27.98
C LYS A 234 -8.09 18.28 -27.92
N TYR A 235 -6.92 17.71 -28.17
CA TYR A 235 -6.64 16.28 -28.08
C TYR A 235 -5.56 15.99 -27.05
N ILE A 236 -5.80 14.96 -26.21
CA ILE A 236 -4.82 14.46 -25.25
C ILE A 236 -4.80 12.93 -25.22
N MET A 237 -3.64 12.37 -24.87
CA MET A 237 -3.57 11.03 -24.27
C MET A 237 -3.47 11.15 -22.75
N LYS A 238 -4.16 10.29 -22.01
CA LYS A 238 -4.02 10.16 -20.56
C LYS A 238 -3.75 8.70 -20.21
N CYS A 239 -2.72 8.47 -19.41
CA CYS A 239 -2.43 7.19 -18.78
C CYS A 239 -1.84 7.43 -17.39
N GLU A 240 -1.45 6.38 -16.70
CA GLU A 240 -0.94 6.44 -15.34
C GLU A 240 0.44 5.77 -15.24
N LEU A 241 1.34 6.34 -14.43
CA LEU A 241 2.62 5.69 -14.09
C LEU A 241 2.38 4.70 -12.96
N MET A 242 2.64 3.42 -13.24
CA MET A 242 2.46 2.29 -12.34
C MET A 242 3.68 2.08 -11.44
N PHE A 243 3.42 1.75 -10.18
CA PHE A 243 4.41 1.45 -9.17
C PHE A 243 4.18 0.08 -8.57
N LYS A 244 5.26 -0.59 -8.21
CA LYS A 244 5.22 -1.84 -7.44
C LYS A 244 5.79 -1.67 -6.06
N ARG A 245 5.13 -2.27 -5.06
CA ARG A 245 5.68 -2.36 -3.70
C ARG A 245 6.79 -3.41 -3.69
N VAL A 246 7.99 -3.01 -3.25
CA VAL A 246 9.16 -3.91 -3.17
C VAL A 246 9.44 -4.41 -1.76
N THR A 247 8.71 -3.90 -0.76
CA THR A 247 8.76 -4.36 0.62
C THR A 247 7.53 -5.19 0.97
N THR A 248 7.63 -6.02 2.00
CA THR A 248 6.50 -6.81 2.48
C THR A 248 5.35 -5.89 2.94
N SER A 249 4.12 -6.12 2.45
CA SER A 249 2.93 -5.44 2.96
C SER A 249 2.76 -5.77 4.44
N GLY A 250 3.10 -4.81 5.30
CA GLY A 250 2.79 -4.82 6.72
C GLY A 250 1.61 -3.90 6.96
N SER A 251 0.38 -4.35 6.75
CA SER A 251 -0.77 -3.58 7.23
C SER A 251 -1.93 -4.47 7.63
N ILE A 252 -2.01 -4.73 8.93
CA ILE A 252 -3.30 -4.78 9.61
C ILE A 252 -3.70 -3.30 9.74
N LEU A 253 -4.82 -2.92 9.14
CA LEU A 253 -5.39 -1.58 9.35
C LEU A 253 -5.66 -1.41 10.85
N CYS A 254 -5.27 -0.28 11.44
CA CYS A 254 -5.73 0.01 12.79
C CYS A 254 -7.25 0.29 12.78
N GLU A 255 -7.89 0.23 13.95
CA GLU A 255 -9.36 0.31 14.04
C GLU A 255 -9.93 1.60 13.44
N SER A 256 -9.24 2.73 13.62
CA SER A 256 -9.63 4.02 13.00
C SER A 256 -9.53 3.99 11.48
N ASP A 257 -8.50 3.36 10.93
CA ASP A 257 -8.29 3.27 9.49
C ASP A 257 -9.30 2.30 8.86
N LEU A 258 -9.68 1.25 9.58
CA LEU A 258 -10.68 0.28 9.14
C LEU A 258 -12.05 0.95 8.95
N SER A 259 -12.48 1.80 9.87
CA SER A 259 -13.73 2.54 9.75
C SER A 259 -13.77 3.45 8.51
N SER A 260 -12.72 4.27 8.33
CA SER A 260 -12.59 5.16 7.17
C SER A 260 -12.49 4.39 5.85
N PHE A 261 -11.75 3.26 5.85
CA PHE A 261 -11.64 2.37 4.71
C PHE A 261 -13.00 1.77 4.32
N LEU A 262 -13.76 1.26 5.29
CA LEU A 262 -15.10 0.72 5.04
C LEU A 262 -16.06 1.79 4.53
N LYS A 263 -16.05 3.00 5.12
CA LYS A 263 -16.86 4.12 4.64
C LYS A 263 -16.56 4.46 3.17
N SER A 264 -15.27 4.61 2.82
CA SER A 264 -14.84 4.87 1.43
C SER A 264 -15.26 3.74 0.48
N SER A 265 -15.10 2.47 0.90
CA SER A 265 -15.49 1.31 0.09
C SER A 265 -17.00 1.24 -0.17
N VAL A 266 -17.83 1.58 0.81
CA VAL A 266 -19.29 1.62 0.66
C VAL A 266 -19.68 2.72 -0.33
N LEU A 267 -19.10 3.92 -0.21
CA LEU A 267 -19.38 5.03 -1.11
C LEU A 267 -19.00 4.71 -2.57
N TYR A 268 -17.86 4.08 -2.82
CA TYR A 268 -17.53 3.64 -4.19
C TYR A 268 -18.53 2.62 -4.75
N SER A 269 -18.99 1.70 -3.89
CA SER A 269 -19.96 0.68 -4.31
C SER A 269 -21.31 1.31 -4.64
N ASN A 270 -21.79 2.23 -3.79
CA ASN A 270 -23.02 2.97 -4.02
C ASN A 270 -22.91 3.88 -5.26
N ALA A 271 -21.78 4.57 -5.46
CA ALA A 271 -21.54 5.40 -6.64
C ALA A 271 -21.68 4.59 -7.93
N HIS A 272 -21.12 3.37 -7.96
CA HIS A 272 -21.26 2.45 -9.09
C HIS A 272 -22.72 2.02 -9.31
N HIS A 273 -23.46 1.69 -8.24
CA HIS A 273 -24.88 1.34 -8.35
C HIS A 273 -25.73 2.51 -8.88
N LEU A 274 -25.45 3.74 -8.44
CA LEU A 274 -26.13 4.95 -8.92
C LEU A 274 -25.82 5.21 -10.39
N GLU A 275 -24.58 5.04 -10.82
CA GLU A 275 -24.15 5.17 -12.23
C GLU A 275 -24.92 4.19 -13.13
N VAL A 276 -24.95 2.90 -12.75
CA VAL A 276 -25.66 1.84 -13.49
C VAL A 276 -27.17 2.13 -13.57
N ASN A 277 -27.74 2.78 -12.55
CA ASN A 277 -29.15 3.18 -12.51
C ASN A 277 -29.42 4.53 -13.21
N GLY A 278 -28.38 5.21 -13.71
CA GLY A 278 -28.49 6.48 -14.44
C GLY A 278 -28.54 7.74 -13.57
N ASP A 279 -28.39 7.63 -12.25
CA ASP A 279 -28.26 8.79 -11.35
C ASP A 279 -26.80 9.26 -11.29
N LEU A 280 -26.37 9.93 -12.36
CA LEU A 280 -24.99 10.35 -12.55
C LEU A 280 -24.54 11.43 -11.57
N TYR A 281 -25.46 12.29 -11.12
CA TYR A 281 -25.13 13.35 -10.18
C TYR A 281 -24.80 12.75 -8.80
N SER A 282 -25.71 11.95 -8.24
CA SER A 282 -25.48 11.32 -6.93
C SER A 282 -24.28 10.35 -6.99
N SER A 283 -24.12 9.63 -8.11
CA SER A 283 -22.94 8.79 -8.35
C SER A 283 -21.64 9.60 -8.26
N THR A 284 -21.56 10.74 -8.96
CA THR A 284 -20.39 11.62 -8.93
C THR A 284 -20.12 12.16 -7.52
N MET A 285 -21.16 12.55 -6.79
CA MET A 285 -21.04 13.04 -5.40
C MET A 285 -20.41 11.99 -4.47
N GLU A 286 -20.93 10.77 -4.49
CA GLU A 286 -20.42 9.71 -3.62
C GLU A 286 -19.01 9.27 -4.01
N TYR A 287 -18.70 9.25 -5.31
CA TYR A 287 -17.36 8.99 -5.80
C TYR A 287 -16.34 10.02 -5.27
N LEU A 288 -16.70 11.31 -5.34
CA LEU A 288 -15.84 12.39 -4.85
C LEU A 288 -15.67 12.35 -3.32
N GLU A 289 -16.71 12.00 -2.57
CA GLU A 289 -16.62 11.79 -1.12
C GLU A 289 -15.72 10.60 -0.76
N ALA A 290 -15.87 9.48 -1.48
CA ALA A 290 -15.02 8.31 -1.30
C ALA A 290 -13.54 8.62 -1.54
N LEU A 291 -13.26 9.39 -2.60
CA LEU A 291 -11.92 9.84 -2.95
C LEU A 291 -11.37 10.83 -1.92
N ASN A 292 -12.17 11.79 -1.45
CA ASN A 292 -11.75 12.74 -0.43
C ASN A 292 -11.35 12.04 0.88
N ILE A 293 -12.10 11.01 1.30
CA ILE A 293 -11.73 10.19 2.47
C ILE A 293 -10.36 9.54 2.27
N GLN A 294 -10.08 8.97 1.09
CA GLN A 294 -8.79 8.34 0.81
C GLN A 294 -7.65 9.36 0.85
N VAL A 295 -7.80 10.48 0.15
CA VAL A 295 -6.72 11.46 0.09
C VAL A 295 -6.47 12.12 1.45
N ASN A 296 -7.50 12.30 2.28
CA ASN A 296 -7.31 12.79 3.66
C ASN A 296 -6.69 11.75 4.61
N HIS A 297 -6.73 10.46 4.28
CA HIS A 297 -6.14 9.42 5.11
C HIS A 297 -4.60 9.42 5.02
N SER A 298 -4.06 9.45 3.80
CA SER A 298 -2.62 9.48 3.56
C SER A 298 -2.32 10.05 2.18
N SER A 299 -1.43 11.03 2.11
CA SER A 299 -0.94 11.62 0.85
C SER A 299 0.09 10.74 0.16
N SER A 300 0.34 11.02 -1.13
CA SER A 300 1.37 10.34 -1.92
C SER A 300 2.79 10.72 -1.50
N ILE A 301 2.98 11.91 -0.93
CA ILE A 301 4.24 12.41 -0.39
C ILE A 301 4.21 12.27 1.13
N ASP A 302 5.24 11.63 1.70
CA ASP A 302 5.48 11.65 3.14
C ASP A 302 6.32 12.89 3.51
N SER A 303 5.89 13.64 4.53
CA SER A 303 6.56 14.84 5.03
C SER A 303 7.91 14.57 5.73
N HIS A 304 8.37 13.32 5.74
CA HIS A 304 9.64 12.91 6.35
C HIS A 304 10.71 12.72 5.28
N SER A 305 11.09 13.79 4.56
CA SER A 305 12.29 13.76 3.73
C SER A 305 13.53 13.57 4.62
N TYR A 306 14.14 12.39 4.62
CA TYR A 306 15.44 12.21 5.25
C TYR A 306 16.48 13.03 4.45
N PRO A 307 17.30 13.87 5.09
CA PRO A 307 18.35 14.61 4.40
C PRO A 307 19.27 13.63 3.65
N GLU A 308 19.73 14.06 2.47
CA GLU A 308 20.61 13.29 1.59
C GLU A 308 21.93 12.95 2.30
N ASP A 309 21.99 11.80 2.97
CA ASP A 309 23.26 11.22 3.43
C ASP A 309 23.96 10.58 2.22
N ASN A 310 25.23 10.94 1.98
CA ASN A 310 26.04 10.54 0.81
C ASN A 310 26.20 9.02 0.56
N ILE A 311 25.85 8.14 1.52
CA ILE A 311 25.83 6.68 1.36
C ILE A 311 24.50 6.18 0.73
N MET A 312 23.44 6.99 0.73
CA MET A 312 22.08 6.64 0.31
C MET A 312 21.70 7.13 -1.10
N SER A 313 22.69 7.30 -1.99
CA SER A 313 22.45 7.69 -3.39
C SER A 313 21.88 6.53 -4.24
N LEU A 314 21.88 5.30 -3.73
CA LEU A 314 21.32 4.14 -4.41
C LEU A 314 19.79 4.08 -4.26
N PRO A 315 19.06 3.66 -5.32
CA PRO A 315 17.63 3.36 -5.21
C PRO A 315 17.33 2.33 -4.12
N SER A 316 16.20 2.48 -3.44
CA SER A 316 15.78 1.65 -2.30
C SER A 316 15.78 0.16 -2.61
N GLU A 317 15.33 -0.23 -3.79
CA GLU A 317 15.31 -1.61 -4.27
C GLU A 317 16.72 -2.20 -4.42
N VAL A 318 17.71 -1.39 -4.78
CA VAL A 318 19.12 -1.82 -4.86
C VAL A 318 19.67 -2.05 -3.47
N ILE A 319 19.35 -1.16 -2.52
CA ILE A 319 19.75 -1.31 -1.11
C ILE A 319 19.14 -2.59 -0.52
N LEU A 320 17.85 -2.83 -0.73
CA LEU A 320 17.17 -4.05 -0.28
C LEU A 320 17.81 -5.31 -0.87
N ILE A 321 18.17 -5.29 -2.16
CA ILE A 321 18.89 -6.40 -2.81
C ILE A 321 20.23 -6.62 -2.12
N ILE A 322 21.05 -5.58 -1.93
CA ILE A 322 22.36 -5.66 -1.27
C ILE A 322 22.20 -6.25 0.14
N MET A 323 21.26 -5.72 0.93
CA MET A 323 21.00 -6.19 2.29
C MET A 323 20.49 -7.63 2.33
N SER A 324 19.80 -8.11 1.29
CA SER A 324 19.35 -9.50 1.20
C SER A 324 20.50 -10.52 1.07
N PHE A 325 21.74 -10.06 0.81
CA PHE A 325 22.97 -10.86 0.81
C PHE A 325 23.88 -10.56 2.00
N ALA A 326 23.51 -9.60 2.87
CA ALA A 326 24.29 -9.25 4.03
C ALA A 326 24.18 -10.33 5.13
N SER A 327 25.25 -10.50 5.91
CA SER A 327 25.21 -11.33 7.10
C SER A 327 24.35 -10.69 8.19
N ILE A 328 23.89 -11.50 9.15
CA ILE A 328 23.11 -11.03 10.30
C ILE A 328 23.87 -9.93 11.06
N ASP A 329 25.17 -10.10 11.28
CA ASP A 329 25.99 -9.11 11.98
C ASP A 329 26.03 -7.77 11.22
N VAL A 330 26.13 -7.83 9.89
CA VAL A 330 26.08 -6.62 9.04
C VAL A 330 24.72 -5.94 9.16
N LEU A 331 23.61 -6.69 9.05
CA LEU A 331 22.25 -6.15 9.19
C LEU A 331 22.02 -5.49 10.55
N LEU A 332 22.44 -6.14 11.64
CA LEU A 332 22.32 -5.60 12.99
C LEU A 332 23.22 -4.38 13.26
N ASN A 333 24.34 -4.27 12.56
CA ASN A 333 25.19 -3.08 12.63
C ASN A 333 24.61 -1.94 11.81
N CYS A 334 24.13 -2.21 10.59
CA CYS A 334 23.42 -1.24 9.75
C CYS A 334 22.19 -0.68 10.48
N SER A 335 21.45 -1.52 11.21
CA SER A 335 20.24 -1.08 11.92
C SER A 335 20.50 -0.04 13.03
N LYS A 336 21.76 0.11 13.46
CA LYS A 336 22.16 1.06 14.50
C LYS A 336 22.67 2.39 13.95
N VAL A 337 22.88 2.50 12.63
CA VAL A 337 23.55 3.67 12.03
C VAL A 337 22.60 4.86 11.93
N ASN A 338 21.47 4.70 11.23
CA ASN A 338 20.45 5.73 11.12
C ASN A 338 19.06 5.12 10.89
N ARG A 339 18.01 5.95 10.94
CA ARG A 339 16.61 5.48 10.83
C ARG A 339 16.32 4.78 9.50
N LYS A 340 16.96 5.22 8.41
CA LYS A 340 16.76 4.66 7.06
C LYS A 340 17.43 3.29 6.92
N LEU A 341 18.68 3.13 7.36
CA LEU A 341 19.33 1.82 7.43
C LEU A 341 18.64 0.89 8.42
N ASN A 342 18.11 1.40 9.53
CA ASN A 342 17.27 0.62 10.44
C ASN A 342 16.02 0.07 9.73
N TYR A 343 15.32 0.90 8.96
CA TYR A 343 14.17 0.47 8.18
C TYR A 343 14.54 -0.65 7.21
N TYR A 344 15.54 -0.44 6.36
CA TYR A 344 15.95 -1.46 5.38
C TYR A 344 16.46 -2.74 6.05
N SER A 345 17.27 -2.61 7.10
CA SER A 345 17.88 -3.77 7.77
C SER A 345 16.85 -4.60 8.55
N CYS A 346 15.70 -4.01 8.91
CA CYS A 346 14.59 -4.70 9.58
C CYS A 346 13.49 -5.13 8.61
N GLU A 347 13.66 -4.97 7.30
CA GLU A 347 12.62 -5.27 6.32
C GLU A 347 12.29 -6.77 6.32
N SER A 348 10.99 -7.06 6.36
CA SER A 348 10.49 -8.42 6.64
C SER A 348 10.80 -9.44 5.53
N SER A 349 10.91 -9.06 4.27
CA SER A 349 11.30 -9.98 3.20
C SER A 349 12.74 -10.48 3.36
N ILE A 350 13.65 -9.64 3.85
CA ILE A 350 15.04 -10.03 4.15
C ILE A 350 15.06 -11.09 5.26
N TRP A 351 14.39 -10.81 6.38
CA TRP A 351 14.36 -11.74 7.51
C TRP A 351 13.57 -13.01 7.22
N ARG A 352 12.55 -12.95 6.35
CA ARG A 352 11.83 -14.15 5.87
C ARG A 352 12.76 -15.05 5.07
N LYS A 353 13.59 -14.48 4.18
CA LYS A 353 14.59 -15.23 3.41
C LYS A 353 15.62 -15.88 4.34
N LEU A 354 16.16 -15.13 5.30
CA LEU A 354 17.09 -15.66 6.30
C LEU A 354 16.43 -16.76 7.15
N TYR A 355 15.18 -16.58 7.55
CA TYR A 355 14.43 -17.60 8.29
C TYR A 355 14.34 -18.91 7.50
N LEU A 356 13.98 -18.82 6.21
CA LEU A 356 13.90 -19.98 5.32
C LEU A 356 15.26 -20.68 5.16
N GLN A 357 16.33 -19.89 5.05
CA GLN A 357 17.69 -20.41 4.90
C GLN A 357 18.19 -21.13 6.16
N ASP A 358 17.92 -20.56 7.34
CA ASP A 358 18.48 -21.06 8.61
C ASP A 358 17.59 -22.13 9.27
N PHE A 359 16.26 -22.07 9.06
CA PHE A 359 15.30 -22.92 9.76
C PHE A 359 14.42 -23.78 8.84
N GLY A 360 14.46 -23.61 7.53
CA GLY A 360 13.66 -24.40 6.59
C GLY A 360 12.24 -23.84 6.40
N LEU A 361 11.22 -24.67 6.62
CA LEU A 361 9.84 -24.33 6.24
C LEU A 361 9.25 -23.15 7.05
N LEU A 362 8.36 -22.39 6.40
CA LEU A 362 7.61 -21.33 7.05
C LEU A 362 6.53 -21.96 7.94
N PRO A 363 6.43 -21.58 9.22
CA PRO A 363 5.39 -22.12 10.09
C PRO A 363 4.01 -21.61 9.68
N ASP A 364 3.04 -22.51 9.52
CA ASP A 364 1.68 -22.21 9.10
C ASP A 364 0.93 -21.26 10.06
N HIS A 365 1.37 -21.18 11.32
CA HIS A 365 0.74 -20.38 12.38
C HIS A 365 1.23 -18.93 12.47
N ILE A 366 2.25 -18.54 11.69
CA ILE A 366 2.75 -17.16 11.71
C ILE A 366 1.79 -16.27 10.92
N THR A 367 0.91 -15.58 11.65
CA THR A 367 -0.01 -14.58 11.09
C THR A 367 0.62 -13.18 11.00
N ASN A 368 1.60 -12.88 11.85
CA ASN A 368 2.33 -11.61 11.82
C ASN A 368 3.46 -11.64 10.79
N LYS A 369 3.38 -10.73 9.80
CA LYS A 369 4.39 -10.58 8.74
C LYS A 369 5.71 -9.94 9.21
N ASN A 370 5.88 -9.59 10.48
CA ASN A 370 7.13 -9.09 11.04
C ASN A 370 8.17 -10.21 11.22
N TRP A 371 8.86 -10.53 10.12
CA TRP A 371 9.82 -11.63 10.08
C TRP A 371 11.11 -11.38 10.86
N TYR A 372 11.47 -10.12 11.15
CA TYR A 372 12.60 -9.82 12.05
C TYR A 372 12.34 -10.38 13.45
N SER A 373 11.16 -10.09 14.01
CA SER A 373 10.78 -10.62 15.33
C SER A 373 10.70 -12.14 15.32
N ASN A 374 10.08 -12.72 14.29
CA ASN A 374 9.96 -14.18 14.15
C ASN A 374 11.33 -14.87 14.08
N TYR A 375 12.26 -14.31 13.30
CA TYR A 375 13.64 -14.80 13.20
C TYR A 375 14.35 -14.69 14.54
N ARG A 376 14.32 -13.50 15.17
CA ARG A 376 14.97 -13.25 16.47
C ARG A 376 14.49 -14.24 17.52
N ASP A 377 13.19 -14.46 17.61
CA ASP A 377 12.59 -15.31 18.63
C ASP A 377 12.93 -16.80 18.37
N ARG A 378 12.90 -17.26 17.11
CA ARG A 378 13.32 -18.61 16.74
C ARG A 378 14.82 -18.85 16.95
N HIS A 379 15.65 -17.88 16.58
CA HIS A 379 17.09 -17.94 16.77
C HIS A 379 17.45 -18.01 18.26
N ARG A 380 16.78 -17.22 19.12
CA ARG A 380 16.92 -17.33 20.59
C ARG A 380 16.53 -18.71 21.11
N ALA A 381 15.41 -19.25 20.63
CA ALA A 381 15.00 -20.62 20.97
C ALA A 381 16.05 -21.66 20.57
N SER A 382 16.66 -21.52 19.39
CA SER A 382 17.68 -22.46 18.90
C SER A 382 19.00 -22.42 19.69
N LYS A 383 19.38 -21.25 20.25
CA LYS A 383 20.58 -21.11 21.08
C LYS A 383 20.39 -21.61 22.51
N ASN A 384 19.16 -21.73 22.97
CA ASN A 384 18.81 -22.19 24.31
C ASN A 384 18.56 -23.71 24.38
N GLN A 385 19.25 -24.53 23.57
CA GLN A 385 19.17 -25.99 23.67
C GLN A 385 19.48 -26.44 25.11
N GLY A 386 18.44 -26.84 25.84
CA GLY A 386 18.50 -27.19 27.27
C GLY A 386 17.45 -26.51 28.15
N VAL A 387 16.74 -25.49 27.65
CA VAL A 387 15.65 -24.81 28.39
C VAL A 387 14.29 -25.24 27.82
N PRO A 388 13.34 -25.73 28.65
CA PRO A 388 12.01 -26.09 28.16
C PRO A 388 11.28 -24.81 27.74
N ILE A 389 10.86 -24.76 26.49
CA ILE A 389 10.05 -23.67 25.94
C ILE A 389 8.60 -24.09 26.08
N VAL A 390 7.85 -23.39 26.94
CA VAL A 390 6.39 -23.55 27.02
C VAL A 390 5.77 -22.63 25.97
N VAL A 391 5.20 -23.20 24.92
CA VAL A 391 4.48 -22.45 23.88
C VAL A 391 3.03 -22.27 24.33
N LEU A 392 2.63 -21.03 24.63
CA LEU A 392 1.24 -20.66 24.94
C LEU A 392 0.68 -19.81 23.79
N GLY A 393 -0.01 -20.45 22.84
CA GLY A 393 -0.61 -19.75 21.70
C GLY A 393 0.42 -19.01 20.82
N THR A 394 0.05 -17.84 20.27
CA THR A 394 0.82 -17.08 19.26
C THR A 394 2.08 -16.37 19.79
N PHE A 395 2.59 -16.70 20.98
CA PHE A 395 3.73 -16.01 21.58
C PHE A 395 4.83 -16.99 22.01
N TYR A 396 6.07 -16.68 21.63
CA TYR A 396 7.28 -17.29 22.19
C TYR A 396 7.74 -16.44 23.38
N SER A 397 7.58 -16.92 24.61
CA SER A 397 8.20 -16.30 25.78
C SER A 397 9.43 -17.11 26.22
N SER A 398 10.58 -16.44 26.35
CA SER A 398 11.77 -17.02 26.97
C SER A 398 11.70 -16.79 28.47
N ILE A 399 11.58 -17.85 29.26
CA ILE A 399 11.67 -17.78 30.72
C ILE A 399 13.16 -17.73 31.10
N GLY A 400 13.59 -16.65 31.75
CA GLY A 400 14.96 -16.53 32.27
C GLY A 400 15.15 -17.36 33.53
N TRP A 401 16.13 -18.27 33.52
CA TRP A 401 16.52 -19.06 34.70
C TRP A 401 17.58 -18.29 35.50
N SER A 402 17.21 -17.73 36.64
CA SER A 402 18.16 -17.43 37.69
C SER A 402 17.99 -18.49 38.78
N HIS A 403 18.94 -19.43 38.83
CA HIS A 403 19.12 -20.45 39.88
C HIS A 403 18.30 -21.74 39.75
N CYS A 404 18.77 -22.67 38.90
CA CYS A 404 18.74 -24.10 39.19
C CYS A 404 19.71 -24.83 38.24
N LEU A 405 20.63 -25.62 38.81
CA LEU A 405 21.61 -26.44 38.10
C LEU A 405 21.16 -27.91 38.23
N GLU A 406 20.29 -28.43 37.36
CA GLU A 406 20.16 -29.89 37.12
C GLU A 406 19.26 -30.25 35.90
N PRO A 407 19.47 -31.40 35.22
CA PRO A 407 18.83 -31.73 33.94
C PRO A 407 17.39 -32.29 34.04
N LEU A 408 16.53 -31.88 33.10
CA LEU A 408 15.11 -32.26 32.93
C LEU A 408 14.90 -33.67 32.35
N ARG A 409 15.02 -34.72 33.16
CA ARG A 409 14.63 -36.10 32.76
C ARG A 409 13.47 -36.71 33.58
N LYS A 410 12.80 -35.95 34.45
CA LYS A 410 11.80 -36.51 35.40
C LYS A 410 10.56 -35.63 35.63
N ILE A 411 9.98 -35.01 34.60
CA ILE A 411 8.66 -34.35 34.73
C ILE A 411 7.60 -35.28 34.14
N GLU A 412 6.78 -35.89 34.98
CA GLU A 412 5.77 -36.89 34.58
C GLU A 412 4.34 -36.30 34.52
N SER A 413 4.07 -35.15 35.14
CA SER A 413 2.74 -34.51 35.10
C SER A 413 2.79 -32.99 35.32
N VAL A 414 1.78 -32.28 34.79
CA VAL A 414 1.57 -30.83 34.99
C VAL A 414 0.15 -30.64 35.53
N SER A 415 0.02 -29.92 36.64
CA SER A 415 -1.29 -29.57 37.23
C SER A 415 -1.49 -28.06 37.22
N VAL A 416 -2.63 -27.59 36.73
CA VAL A 416 -3.04 -26.18 36.78
C VAL A 416 -4.10 -26.05 37.87
N ASN A 417 -3.82 -25.29 38.92
CA ASN A 417 -4.83 -24.99 39.95
C ASN A 417 -5.60 -23.72 39.55
N PHE A 418 -6.92 -23.81 39.53
CA PHE A 418 -7.81 -22.66 39.30
C PHE A 418 -8.46 -22.27 40.62
N ASP A 419 -8.10 -21.11 41.16
CA ASP A 419 -8.79 -20.52 42.31
C ASP A 419 -10.08 -19.80 41.86
N HIS A 420 -11.06 -20.54 41.32
CA HIS A 420 -12.47 -20.12 41.38
C HIS A 420 -13.43 -21.27 41.03
N PRO A 421 -14.54 -21.50 41.78
CA PRO A 421 -15.42 -22.65 41.54
C PRO A 421 -16.33 -22.55 40.30
N HIS A 422 -16.22 -21.49 39.48
CA HIS A 422 -17.31 -21.11 38.56
C HIS A 422 -16.93 -20.93 37.09
N PHE A 423 -15.72 -21.27 36.67
CA PHE A 423 -15.36 -21.31 35.24
C PHE A 423 -14.69 -22.64 34.91
N PHE A 424 -15.51 -23.68 34.75
CA PHE A 424 -15.10 -24.89 34.06
C PHE A 424 -15.46 -24.73 32.59
N ASP A 425 -14.48 -24.39 31.77
CA ASP A 425 -14.39 -24.99 30.43
C ASP A 425 -13.16 -25.90 30.46
N ALA A 426 -13.41 -27.19 30.35
CA ALA A 426 -12.41 -28.24 30.51
C ALA A 426 -11.34 -28.13 29.41
N ALA A 427 -10.22 -27.48 29.73
CA ALA A 427 -9.01 -27.64 28.93
C ALA A 427 -8.51 -29.08 29.13
N THR A 428 -8.66 -29.92 28.11
CA THR A 428 -8.03 -31.25 28.09
C THR A 428 -6.57 -31.04 27.73
N PHE A 429 -5.66 -31.29 28.67
CA PHE A 429 -4.22 -31.17 28.46
C PHE A 429 -3.66 -32.50 27.96
N ALA A 430 -3.16 -32.54 26.73
CA ALA A 430 -2.37 -33.67 26.25
C ALA A 430 -0.88 -33.35 26.45
N VAL A 431 -0.22 -34.08 27.37
CA VAL A 431 1.24 -34.07 27.50
C VAL A 431 1.76 -35.23 26.66
N GLY A 432 2.38 -34.93 25.53
CA GLY A 432 3.02 -35.94 24.67
C GLY A 432 4.51 -35.67 24.53
N GLU A 433 5.34 -36.71 24.61
CA GLU A 433 6.79 -36.62 24.32
C GLU A 433 7.09 -36.44 22.83
N LYS A 434 6.11 -36.56 21.94
CA LYS A 434 6.27 -36.33 20.49
C LYS A 434 4.99 -35.83 19.86
N ALA A 435 5.08 -34.76 19.07
CA ALA A 435 4.23 -34.58 17.90
C ALA A 435 4.91 -33.72 16.83
N TYR A 436 4.98 -34.32 15.63
CA TYR A 436 5.15 -33.76 14.30
C TYR A 436 6.23 -32.68 14.10
N ASP A 437 7.38 -33.14 13.61
CA ASP A 437 8.34 -32.38 12.81
C ASP A 437 9.38 -31.50 13.54
N SER A 438 9.98 -32.00 14.62
CA SER A 438 11.28 -31.49 15.07
C SER A 438 12.07 -32.51 15.91
N ASN A 439 13.37 -32.60 15.65
CA ASN A 439 14.34 -33.37 16.45
C ASN A 439 14.67 -32.68 17.80
N VAL A 440 13.71 -31.98 18.42
CA VAL A 440 13.90 -31.25 19.68
C VAL A 440 12.97 -31.79 20.75
N PRO A 441 13.47 -32.31 21.90
CA PRO A 441 12.63 -32.70 23.02
C PRO A 441 12.06 -31.46 23.74
N GLY A 442 10.75 -31.43 23.98
CA GLY A 442 10.05 -30.34 24.68
C GLY A 442 8.67 -30.74 25.20
N ILE A 443 8.16 -30.04 26.21
CA ILE A 443 6.81 -30.23 26.76
C ILE A 443 5.86 -29.27 26.06
N TYR A 444 4.87 -29.80 25.35
CA TYR A 444 3.87 -29.02 24.62
C TYR A 444 2.53 -29.04 25.36
N ILE A 445 1.91 -27.87 25.51
CA ILE A 445 0.58 -27.73 26.11
C ILE A 445 -0.36 -27.15 25.04
N GLN A 446 -1.29 -27.96 24.55
CA GLN A 446 -2.32 -27.53 23.61
C GLN A 446 -3.64 -27.34 24.38
N SER A 447 -4.18 -26.11 24.42
CA SER A 447 -5.53 -25.86 24.95
C SER A 447 -6.49 -25.49 23.83
N HIS A 448 -7.71 -26.02 23.90
CA HIS A 448 -8.85 -25.53 23.15
C HIS A 448 -9.66 -24.62 24.08
N GLY A 449 -9.35 -23.32 24.10
CA GLY A 449 -10.01 -22.33 24.97
C GLY A 449 -9.07 -21.25 25.49
N VAL A 450 -9.65 -20.15 26.00
CA VAL A 450 -8.93 -19.01 26.60
C VAL A 450 -8.46 -19.40 28.01
N ILE A 451 -7.15 -19.45 28.23
CA ILE A 451 -6.58 -19.68 29.56
C ILE A 451 -6.52 -18.35 30.31
N ARG A 452 -7.42 -18.15 31.28
CA ARG A 452 -7.27 -17.10 32.32
C ARG A 452 -6.79 -17.76 33.60
N ALA A 453 -5.47 -17.86 33.77
CA ALA A 453 -4.89 -18.35 35.01
C ALA A 453 -4.43 -17.16 35.86
N ARG A 454 -5.18 -16.84 36.92
CA ARG A 454 -4.65 -16.01 38.00
C ARG A 454 -3.77 -16.91 38.87
N LYS A 455 -2.47 -16.76 38.64
CA LYS A 455 -1.37 -16.85 39.60
C LYS A 455 -0.40 -18.03 39.64
N GLU A 456 -0.69 -19.31 39.39
CA GLU A 456 0.37 -20.34 39.55
C GLU A 456 0.28 -21.55 38.61
N LEU A 457 1.43 -21.90 38.00
CA LEU A 457 1.70 -23.19 37.37
C LEU A 457 2.68 -23.97 38.25
N THR A 458 2.33 -25.18 38.65
CA THR A 458 3.14 -26.03 39.55
C THR A 458 3.53 -27.33 38.86
N PHE A 459 4.81 -27.70 38.95
CA PHE A 459 5.37 -28.92 38.35
C PHE A 459 5.78 -29.92 39.44
N TRP A 460 5.46 -31.20 39.23
CA TRP A 460 5.71 -32.29 40.18
C TRP A 460 6.68 -33.33 39.60
N SER A 461 7.58 -33.86 40.44
CA SER A 461 8.42 -35.04 40.14
C SER A 461 8.28 -36.08 41.26
N ASN A 462 8.40 -37.36 40.91
CA ASN A 462 8.03 -38.48 41.80
C ASN A 462 8.97 -38.71 43.02
N GLU A 463 10.10 -38.00 43.13
CA GLU A 463 11.06 -38.24 44.22
C GLU A 463 10.94 -37.27 45.40
N TYR A 464 10.19 -36.17 45.27
CA TYR A 464 9.84 -35.32 46.40
C TYR A 464 8.46 -34.69 46.17
N TYR A 465 7.53 -34.90 47.11
CA TYR A 465 6.31 -34.09 47.24
C TYR A 465 6.67 -32.65 47.71
N ARG A 466 7.51 -31.95 46.94
CA ARG A 466 7.77 -30.52 47.11
C ARG A 466 7.66 -29.83 45.75
N PRO A 467 6.87 -28.75 45.65
CA PRO A 467 6.79 -27.97 44.42
C PRO A 467 8.16 -27.36 44.13
N HIS A 468 8.69 -27.61 42.92
CA HIS A 468 10.00 -27.09 42.52
C HIS A 468 9.93 -25.76 41.75
N LEU A 469 8.73 -25.29 41.38
CA LEU A 469 8.57 -24.09 40.57
C LEU A 469 7.24 -23.39 40.87
N HIS A 470 7.31 -22.09 41.16
CA HIS A 470 6.18 -21.17 41.19
C HIS A 470 6.32 -20.19 40.03
N LEU A 471 5.43 -20.26 39.04
CA LEU A 471 5.36 -19.29 37.95
C LEU A 471 4.26 -18.26 38.24
N VAL A 472 4.65 -17.02 38.52
CA VAL A 472 3.71 -15.89 38.57
C VAL A 472 3.63 -15.27 37.18
N ALA A 473 2.50 -15.45 36.49
CA ALA A 473 2.20 -14.71 35.27
C ALA A 473 1.94 -13.24 35.62
N LEU A 474 2.69 -12.32 35.02
CA LEU A 474 2.43 -10.88 35.09
C LEU A 474 1.36 -10.50 34.06
N ASP A 475 0.30 -9.86 34.56
CA ASP A 475 -0.84 -9.35 33.79
C ASP A 475 -0.40 -8.49 32.59
N HIS A 476 -0.99 -8.78 31.43
CA HIS A 476 -1.34 -7.73 30.48
C HIS A 476 -2.81 -7.92 30.08
N GLU A 477 -3.64 -6.94 30.47
CA GLU A 477 -5.05 -6.84 30.09
C GLU A 477 -5.20 -6.81 28.55
N LEU A 478 -6.01 -7.72 28.02
CA LEU A 478 -6.75 -7.50 26.78
C LEU A 478 -8.17 -7.11 27.18
N THR A 479 -8.59 -5.93 26.74
CA THR A 479 -9.81 -5.23 27.14
C THR A 479 -11.08 -5.95 26.70
N GLY A 480 -12.03 -6.00 27.64
CA GLY A 480 -13.45 -6.26 27.43
C GLY A 480 -14.19 -5.78 28.67
N ASN A 481 -14.80 -4.59 28.57
CA ASN A 481 -15.46 -3.80 29.62
C ASN A 481 -16.05 -4.58 30.81
N VAL A 482 -15.56 -4.35 32.05
CA VAL A 482 -16.36 -4.11 33.26
C VAL A 482 -15.54 -3.26 34.27
N HIS A 483 -16.23 -2.31 34.90
CA HIS A 483 -15.81 -1.26 35.85
C HIS A 483 -14.86 -1.59 37.02
N LYS A 484 -14.06 -0.57 37.38
CA LYS A 484 -13.57 -0.15 38.72
C LYS A 484 -12.76 -1.15 39.57
N ALA A 485 -11.53 -0.78 39.92
CA ALA A 485 -11.17 -0.13 41.20
C ALA A 485 -9.65 -0.25 41.47
N TYR A 486 -9.07 0.84 41.98
CA TYR A 486 -7.73 0.92 42.57
C TYR A 486 -7.57 -0.04 43.76
N HIS A 487 -6.38 -0.60 43.96
CA HIS A 487 -5.69 -0.56 45.27
C HIS A 487 -4.23 -1.03 45.17
N GLN A 488 -3.35 -0.25 45.81
CA GLN A 488 -1.98 -0.61 46.18
C GLN A 488 -1.96 -1.90 47.02
N SER A 489 -0.94 -2.75 46.88
CA SER A 489 -0.38 -3.48 48.04
C SER A 489 1.03 -4.00 47.81
N GLU A 490 1.79 -3.91 48.89
CA GLU A 490 3.22 -4.15 49.08
C GLU A 490 3.70 -5.57 48.77
N ILE A 491 4.98 -5.65 48.38
CA ILE A 491 5.77 -6.88 48.29
C ILE A 491 6.17 -7.30 49.71
N LYS A 492 5.75 -8.50 50.15
CA LYS A 492 6.35 -9.20 51.28
C LYS A 492 7.01 -10.48 50.79
N ILE A 493 8.33 -10.56 50.98
CA ILE A 493 9.12 -11.78 50.79
C ILE A 493 9.32 -12.38 52.18
N SER A 494 8.92 -13.65 52.37
CA SER A 494 9.33 -14.46 53.51
C SER A 494 9.98 -15.74 53.02
N PHE A 495 11.20 -16.00 53.49
CA PHE A 495 11.93 -17.24 53.27
C PHE A 495 11.56 -18.25 54.37
N SER A 496 11.42 -19.53 54.00
CA SER A 496 11.55 -20.67 54.91
C SER A 496 12.39 -21.75 54.27
#